data_AF-A0A2E7W2D6-F1
#
_entry.id   AF-A0A2E7W2D6-F1
#
_cell.length_a   1.000
_cell.length_b   1.000
_cell.length_c   1.000
_cell.angle_alpha   90.00
_cell.angle_beta   90.00
_cell.angle_gamma   90.00
#
_symmetry.space_group_name_H-M   'P 1'
#
loop_
_entity.id
_entity.type
_entity.pdbx_description
1 polymer ?
#
loop_
_entity_poly.entity_id
_entity_poly.type
_entity_poly.pdbx_seq_one_letter_code
_entity_poly.pdbx_strand_id
1 'polypeptide(L)'
;MSSKWKWISIGTAGSIFALSHIGMIGMIARQSKFPIVNVPVGPYTSYKVEASKDGYRIQYRANDPKVMRVERDIKKKGGFLGLGNNTSTIVEEYTMDGTKQLANPQATSGEAGGKSVACIEAIGSGKGTGRMVGASVGAAVAPSLTTVPFVGWVLAGAATMMGMDAGSEVGGTMVESISPDCEEEV
;
A
#
# COMPACT_ATOMS: atom_id res chain seq x y z
N MET A 1 37.12 66.77 54.72
CA MET A 1 35.89 66.08 54.26
C MET A 1 35.23 65.42 55.47
N SER A 2 34.07 65.91 55.90
CA SER A 2 33.41 65.56 57.17
C SER A 2 33.21 64.04 57.33
N SER A 3 33.47 63.51 58.52
CA SER A 3 33.40 62.08 58.85
C SER A 3 32.07 61.44 58.42
N LYS A 4 30.96 62.19 58.43
CA LYS A 4 29.65 61.74 57.95
C LYS A 4 29.62 61.35 56.47
N TRP A 5 30.36 62.06 55.61
CA TRP A 5 30.44 61.75 54.18
C TRP A 5 31.20 60.44 53.90
N LYS A 6 32.21 60.12 54.71
CA LYS A 6 32.94 58.83 54.63
C LYS A 6 32.02 57.64 54.96
N TRP A 7 31.21 57.76 56.00
CA TRP A 7 30.25 56.72 56.38
C TRP A 7 29.14 56.51 55.34
N ILE A 8 28.65 57.61 54.74
CA ILE A 8 27.66 57.53 53.65
C ILE A 8 28.27 56.86 52.40
N SER A 9 29.51 57.20 52.03
CA SER A 9 30.19 56.58 50.87
C SER A 9 30.47 55.08 51.07
N ILE A 10 30.79 54.66 52.30
CA ILE A 10 31.01 53.24 52.61
C ILE A 10 29.68 52.47 52.57
N GLY A 11 28.61 53.05 53.10
CA GLY A 11 27.27 52.44 53.07
C GLY A 11 26.70 52.31 51.65
N THR A 12 26.92 53.32 50.80
CA THR A 12 26.46 53.30 49.39
C THR A 12 27.31 52.40 48.51
N ALA A 13 28.63 52.38 48.67
CA ALA A 13 29.48 51.42 47.95
C ALA A 13 29.14 49.99 48.37
N GLY A 14 29.03 49.73 49.68
CA GLY A 14 28.68 48.41 50.22
C GLY A 14 27.31 47.91 49.74
N SER A 15 26.31 48.78 49.65
CA SER A 15 24.97 48.38 49.17
C SER A 15 24.95 48.02 47.69
N ILE A 16 25.68 48.73 46.83
CA ILE A 16 25.78 48.43 45.40
C ILE A 16 26.49 47.09 45.18
N PHE A 17 27.59 46.84 45.91
CA PHE A 17 28.27 45.55 45.85
C PHE A 17 27.37 44.41 46.32
N ALA A 18 26.63 44.59 47.41
CA ALA A 18 25.68 43.58 47.91
C ALA A 18 24.56 43.28 46.89
N LEU A 19 23.98 44.31 46.27
CA LEU A 19 22.95 44.15 45.23
C LEU A 19 23.50 43.46 43.97
N SER A 20 24.74 43.76 43.57
CA SER A 20 25.39 43.11 42.44
C SER A 20 25.56 41.60 42.66
N HIS A 21 25.96 41.19 43.87
CA HIS A 21 26.10 39.77 44.21
C HIS A 21 24.75 39.05 44.23
N ILE A 22 23.70 39.68 44.77
CA ILE A 22 22.34 39.11 44.75
C ILE A 22 21.83 38.98 43.32
N GLY A 23 22.08 39.98 42.47
CA GLY A 23 21.73 39.92 41.04
C GLY A 23 22.45 38.78 40.32
N MET A 24 23.73 38.58 40.60
CA MET A 24 24.52 37.47 40.02
C MET A 24 24.01 36.10 40.48
N ILE A 25 23.71 35.94 41.77
CA ILE A 25 23.13 34.71 42.32
C ILE A 25 21.75 34.44 41.69
N GLY A 26 20.92 35.47 41.54
CA GLY A 26 19.62 35.36 40.88
C GLY A 26 19.72 34.93 39.42
N MET A 27 20.73 35.41 38.69
CA MET A 27 20.99 34.98 37.31
C MET A 27 21.45 33.53 37.24
N ILE A 28 22.40 33.12 38.08
CA ILE A 28 22.92 31.74 38.11
C ILE A 28 21.84 30.75 38.57
N ALA A 29 21.01 31.12 39.56
CA ALA A 29 19.91 30.28 40.05
C ALA A 29 18.83 30.05 38.97
N ARG A 30 18.68 30.98 38.02
CA ARG A 30 17.75 30.89 36.89
C ARG A 30 18.34 30.21 35.65
N GLN A 31 19.63 29.85 35.64
CA GLN A 31 20.21 29.16 34.49
C GLN A 31 19.60 27.76 34.36
N SER A 32 18.89 27.53 33.26
CA SER A 32 18.45 26.21 32.84
C SER A 32 19.65 25.42 32.33
N LYS A 33 20.14 24.46 33.13
CA LYS A 33 21.27 23.56 32.80
C LYS A 33 20.85 22.43 31.84
N PHE A 34 20.13 22.74 30.76
CA PHE A 34 19.86 21.73 29.74
C PHE A 34 21.01 21.70 28.73
N PRO A 35 21.59 20.52 28.45
CA PRO A 35 22.64 20.41 27.44
C PRO A 35 22.08 20.78 26.06
N ILE A 36 22.84 21.55 25.29
CA ILE A 36 22.52 21.85 23.89
C ILE A 36 22.81 20.59 23.07
N VAL A 37 21.77 19.93 22.57
CA VAL A 37 21.88 18.69 21.80
C VAL A 37 21.82 19.00 20.30
N ASN A 38 22.97 18.98 19.63
CA ASN A 38 23.07 19.07 18.16
C ASN A 38 23.17 17.65 17.58
N VAL A 39 22.04 17.07 17.17
CA VAL A 39 22.00 15.78 16.48
C VAL A 39 22.06 15.97 14.96
N PRO A 40 22.87 15.19 14.22
CA PRO A 40 22.88 15.25 12.76
C PRO A 40 21.56 14.73 12.19
N VAL A 41 20.83 15.56 11.46
CA VAL A 41 19.55 15.15 10.83
C VAL A 41 19.79 14.57 9.44
N GLY A 42 19.16 13.43 9.15
CA GLY A 42 19.14 12.80 7.83
C GLY A 42 17.72 12.39 7.43
N PRO A 43 17.48 12.08 6.14
CA PRO A 43 16.22 11.48 5.73
C PRO A 43 16.01 10.14 6.48
N TYR A 44 14.78 9.89 6.94
CA TYR A 44 14.38 8.69 7.69
C TYR A 44 15.04 8.50 9.08
N THR A 45 15.67 9.52 9.66
CA THR A 45 16.19 9.44 11.04
C THR A 45 15.19 10.00 12.04
N SER A 46 14.87 9.25 13.10
CA SER A 46 14.14 9.78 14.25
C SER A 46 15.01 9.80 15.51
N TYR A 47 14.95 10.91 16.24
CA TYR A 47 15.69 11.13 17.48
C TYR A 47 14.72 11.40 18.62
N LYS A 48 14.84 10.65 19.71
CA LYS A 48 14.16 10.97 20.98
C LYS A 48 15.21 11.44 21.97
N VAL A 49 15.17 12.73 22.30
CA VAL A 49 16.10 13.37 23.23
C VAL A 49 15.39 13.60 24.56
N GLU A 50 15.90 12.97 25.61
CA GLU A 50 15.51 13.22 26.99
C GLU A 50 16.68 13.92 27.69
N ALA A 51 16.53 15.21 27.97
CA ALA A 51 17.53 16.02 28.65
C ALA A 51 17.09 16.29 30.09
N SER A 52 17.87 15.81 31.06
CA SER A 52 17.66 16.04 32.49
C SER A 52 18.84 16.83 33.07
N LYS A 53 18.71 17.30 34.32
CA LYS A 53 19.80 18.01 35.03
C LYS A 53 21.05 17.15 35.24
N ASP A 54 20.88 15.83 35.29
CA ASP A 54 21.94 14.86 35.58
C ASP A 54 22.58 14.27 34.31
N GLY A 55 22.06 14.58 33.12
CA GLY A 55 22.58 14.06 31.86
C GLY A 55 21.57 14.07 30.72
N TYR A 56 21.96 13.48 29.58
CA TYR A 56 21.13 13.36 28.39
C TYR A 56 21.05 11.91 27.93
N ARG A 57 19.87 11.52 27.44
CA ARG A 57 19.63 10.25 26.77
C ARG A 57 19.13 10.53 25.36
N ILE A 58 19.89 10.09 24.38
CA ILE A 58 19.54 10.23 22.96
C ILE A 58 19.26 8.83 22.45
N GLN A 59 18.01 8.56 22.05
CA GLN A 59 17.67 7.36 21.31
C GLN A 59 17.66 7.71 19.83
N TYR A 60 18.52 7.03 19.08
CA TYR A 60 18.62 7.16 17.64
C TYR A 60 17.93 5.97 16.97
N ARG A 61 17.02 6.25 16.05
CA ARG A 61 16.51 5.27 15.08
C ARG A 61 16.95 5.70 13.69
N ALA A 62 17.99 5.04 13.19
CA ALA A 62 18.31 5.01 11.77
C ALA A 62 17.24 4.21 11.06
N ASN A 63 16.41 4.87 10.26
CA ASN A 63 15.40 4.24 9.42
C ASN A 63 14.30 3.54 10.24
N ASP A 64 13.27 4.30 10.59
CA ASP A 64 12.00 3.73 11.05
C ASP A 64 11.13 3.56 9.78
N PRO A 65 11.23 2.42 9.05
CA PRO A 65 10.47 2.25 7.84
C PRO A 65 8.99 2.32 8.24
N LYS A 66 8.32 3.38 7.82
CA LYS A 66 6.87 3.39 7.81
C LYS A 66 6.46 2.27 6.86
N VAL A 67 6.10 1.11 7.41
CA VAL A 67 5.60 -0.01 6.63
C VAL A 67 4.45 0.50 5.77
N MET A 68 4.61 0.39 4.45
CA MET A 68 3.55 0.75 3.53
C MET A 68 2.70 -0.49 3.34
N ARG A 69 1.44 -0.40 3.75
CA ARG A 69 0.47 -1.48 3.62
C ARG A 69 -0.34 -1.28 2.35
N VAL A 70 -0.39 -2.32 1.52
CA VAL A 70 -1.33 -2.39 0.40
C VAL A 70 -2.36 -3.46 0.73
N GLU A 71 -3.61 -3.06 0.90
CA GLU A 71 -4.73 -3.98 1.07
C GLU A 71 -5.38 -4.20 -0.30
N ARG A 72 -5.42 -5.45 -0.75
CA ARG A 72 -6.11 -5.83 -1.99
C ARG A 72 -7.30 -6.72 -1.65
N ASP A 73 -8.48 -6.22 -1.97
CA ASP A 73 -9.72 -6.99 -1.94
C ASP A 73 -9.95 -7.63 -3.30
N ILE A 74 -9.58 -8.91 -3.43
CA ILE A 74 -9.82 -9.68 -4.66
C ILE A 74 -11.16 -10.39 -4.52
N LYS A 75 -12.12 -10.03 -5.37
CA LYS A 75 -13.39 -10.73 -5.51
C LYS A 75 -13.22 -11.87 -6.52
N LYS A 76 -12.88 -13.07 -6.05
CA LYS A 76 -12.81 -14.26 -6.92
C LYS A 76 -14.18 -14.91 -7.02
N LYS A 77 -14.64 -15.16 -8.24
CA LYS A 77 -15.83 -16.00 -8.49
C LYS A 77 -15.46 -17.44 -8.15
N GLY A 78 -16.16 -18.05 -7.21
CA GLY A 78 -15.94 -19.41 -6.72
C GLY A 78 -16.93 -20.42 -7.30
N GLY A 79 -16.42 -21.64 -7.55
CA GLY A 79 -17.20 -22.80 -7.96
C GLY A 79 -17.30 -23.01 -9.48
N PHE A 80 -17.59 -24.25 -9.87
CA PHE A 80 -17.68 -24.76 -11.26
C PHE A 80 -18.65 -23.99 -12.19
N LEU A 81 -19.52 -23.13 -11.64
CA LEU A 81 -20.46 -22.28 -12.39
C LEU A 81 -20.34 -20.78 -12.08
N GLY A 82 -19.36 -20.36 -11.26
CA GLY A 82 -19.17 -18.95 -10.90
C GLY A 82 -20.28 -18.31 -10.06
N LEU A 83 -21.15 -19.11 -9.41
CA LEU A 83 -22.23 -18.63 -8.52
C LEU A 83 -21.76 -18.28 -7.10
N GLY A 84 -20.55 -18.65 -6.69
CA GLY A 84 -20.00 -18.28 -5.39
C GLY A 84 -19.24 -16.96 -5.46
N ASN A 85 -19.45 -16.08 -4.49
CA ASN A 85 -18.56 -14.93 -4.28
C ASN A 85 -17.62 -15.27 -3.13
N ASN A 86 -16.34 -15.49 -3.42
CA ASN A 86 -15.31 -15.62 -2.39
C ASN A 86 -14.52 -14.31 -2.34
N THR A 87 -14.57 -13.64 -1.19
CA THR A 87 -13.81 -12.41 -0.92
C THR A 87 -12.51 -12.83 -0.23
N SER A 88 -11.37 -12.64 -0.89
CA SER A 88 -10.06 -12.84 -0.26
C SER A 88 -9.40 -11.48 -0.05
N THR A 89 -9.18 -11.12 1.22
CA THR A 89 -8.43 -9.93 1.59
C THR A 89 -6.97 -10.32 1.77
N ILE A 90 -6.10 -9.81 0.89
CA ILE A 90 -4.65 -10.01 0.97
C ILE A 90 -4.04 -8.72 1.49
N VAL A 91 -3.36 -8.81 2.62
CA VAL A 91 -2.64 -7.71 3.25
C VAL A 91 -1.16 -7.91 2.99
N GLU A 92 -0.55 -7.02 2.22
CA GLU A 92 0.89 -7.05 1.99
C GLU A 92 1.56 -5.85 2.64
N GLU A 93 2.58 -6.13 3.44
CA GLU A 93 3.40 -5.13 4.10
C GLU A 93 4.73 -5.01 3.36
N TYR A 94 5.03 -3.83 2.83
CA TYR A 94 6.25 -3.55 2.10
C TYR A 94 7.17 -2.61 2.87
N THR A 95 8.47 -2.89 2.82
CA THR A 95 9.53 -2.01 3.30
C THR A 95 9.95 -1.05 2.19
N MET A 96 10.52 0.11 2.58
CA MET A 96 10.90 1.20 1.66
C MET A 96 11.86 0.79 0.52
N ASP A 97 12.61 -0.30 0.71
CA ASP A 97 13.60 -0.82 -0.26
C ASP A 97 13.08 -2.09 -0.97
N GLY A 98 11.76 -2.25 -1.00
CA GLY A 98 11.10 -3.33 -1.73
C GLY A 98 11.04 -3.01 -3.23
N THR A 99 11.56 -3.92 -4.05
CA THR A 99 11.49 -3.85 -5.52
C THR A 99 10.08 -3.61 -6.05
N LYS A 100 9.03 -4.00 -5.31
CA LYS A 100 7.63 -3.82 -5.71
C LYS A 100 7.16 -2.35 -5.77
N GLN A 101 7.80 -1.42 -5.05
CA GLN A 101 7.43 0.00 -5.08
C GLN A 101 8.31 0.85 -6.00
N LEU A 102 9.56 0.43 -6.20
CA LEU A 102 10.54 1.10 -7.07
C LEU A 102 10.46 0.59 -8.51
N ALA A 103 9.97 -0.62 -8.73
CA ALA A 103 9.64 -1.09 -10.06
C ALA A 103 8.44 -0.30 -10.57
N ASN A 104 8.63 0.35 -11.71
CA ASN A 104 7.55 0.80 -12.57
C ASN A 104 6.51 -0.35 -12.63
N PRO A 105 5.22 -0.13 -12.32
CA PRO A 105 4.19 -1.17 -12.39
C PRO A 105 4.11 -1.85 -13.78
N GLN A 106 4.75 -1.25 -14.79
CA GLN A 106 4.86 -1.73 -16.15
C GLN A 106 6.16 -2.52 -16.48
N ALA A 107 7.15 -2.59 -15.58
CA ALA A 107 8.46 -3.22 -15.83
C ALA A 107 8.74 -4.48 -15.01
N THR A 108 8.10 -4.65 -13.84
CA THR A 108 7.96 -5.98 -13.17
C THR A 108 6.61 -6.61 -13.52
N SER A 109 6.17 -6.41 -14.75
CA SER A 109 5.11 -7.15 -15.41
C SER A 109 5.70 -7.98 -16.57
N GLY A 110 6.93 -8.47 -16.40
CA GLY A 110 7.40 -9.69 -17.07
C GLY A 110 6.71 -10.95 -16.51
N GLU A 111 6.26 -10.87 -15.26
CA GLU A 111 5.23 -11.70 -14.65
C GLU A 111 4.19 -10.73 -14.12
N ALA A 112 3.21 -10.39 -14.96
CA ALA A 112 2.00 -9.77 -14.45
C ALA A 112 1.50 -10.65 -13.29
N GLY A 113 0.96 -10.03 -12.23
CA GLY A 113 0.00 -10.67 -11.35
C GLY A 113 -1.28 -10.99 -12.14
N GLY A 114 -1.13 -11.80 -13.18
CA GLY A 114 -2.05 -12.09 -14.24
C GLY A 114 -1.61 -13.45 -14.77
N LYS A 115 -2.49 -14.43 -14.57
CA LYS A 115 -2.50 -15.79 -15.12
C LYS A 115 -1.31 -16.14 -16.01
N SER A 116 -0.55 -17.16 -15.60
CA SER A 116 0.57 -17.74 -16.35
C SER A 116 0.24 -17.91 -17.84
N VAL A 117 1.25 -17.85 -18.71
CA VAL A 117 1.05 -18.07 -20.16
C VAL A 117 0.37 -19.41 -20.43
N ALA A 118 0.70 -20.44 -19.63
CA ALA A 118 0.06 -21.74 -19.65
C ALA A 118 -1.44 -21.66 -19.30
N CYS A 119 -1.82 -20.87 -18.30
CA CYS A 119 -3.22 -20.62 -17.97
C CYS A 119 -3.98 -19.90 -19.10
N ILE A 120 -3.38 -18.88 -19.73
CA ILE A 120 -4.02 -18.16 -20.84
C ILE A 120 -4.26 -19.10 -22.04
N GLU A 121 -3.30 -19.96 -22.36
CA GLU A 121 -3.43 -20.97 -23.42
C GLU A 121 -4.49 -22.02 -23.08
N ALA A 122 -4.51 -22.52 -21.85
CA ALA A 122 -5.51 -23.47 -21.37
C ALA A 122 -6.94 -22.89 -21.46
N ILE A 123 -7.14 -21.65 -20.99
CA ILE A 123 -8.42 -20.93 -21.13
C ILE A 123 -8.78 -20.75 -22.60
N GLY A 124 -7.81 -20.47 -23.47
CA GLY A 124 -8.01 -20.38 -24.92
C GLY A 124 -8.53 -21.70 -25.52
N SER A 125 -7.96 -22.82 -25.11
CA SER A 125 -8.41 -24.17 -25.51
C SER A 125 -9.82 -24.49 -25.02
N GLY A 126 -10.13 -24.13 -23.77
CA GLY A 126 -11.48 -24.26 -23.19
C GLY A 126 -12.52 -23.40 -23.91
N LYS A 127 -12.18 -22.16 -24.25
CA LYS A 127 -13.02 -21.27 -25.07
C LYS A 127 -13.28 -21.87 -26.46
N GLY A 128 -12.27 -22.45 -27.11
CA GLY A 128 -12.42 -23.10 -28.41
C GLY A 128 -13.38 -24.29 -28.36
N THR A 129 -13.23 -25.16 -27.36
CA THR A 129 -14.11 -26.33 -27.16
C THR A 129 -15.53 -25.90 -26.77
N GLY A 130 -15.64 -24.91 -25.87
CA GLY A 130 -16.91 -24.34 -25.45
C GLY A 130 -17.67 -23.66 -26.60
N ARG A 131 -16.98 -22.97 -27.52
CA ARG A 131 -17.58 -22.43 -28.74
C ARG A 131 -18.18 -23.52 -29.61
N MET A 132 -17.47 -24.63 -29.81
CA MET A 132 -17.98 -25.73 -30.64
C MET A 132 -19.22 -26.39 -30.04
N VAL A 133 -19.20 -26.63 -28.73
CA VAL A 133 -20.37 -27.20 -28.02
C VAL A 133 -21.53 -26.19 -28.01
N GLY A 134 -21.26 -24.91 -27.74
CA GLY A 134 -22.24 -23.84 -27.76
C GLY A 134 -22.84 -23.60 -29.15
N ALA A 135 -22.05 -23.71 -30.22
CA ALA A 135 -22.51 -23.66 -31.61
C ALA A 135 -23.53 -24.77 -31.89
N SER A 136 -23.28 -25.99 -31.40
CA SER A 136 -24.18 -27.12 -31.63
C SER A 136 -25.55 -26.93 -30.95
N VAL A 137 -25.58 -26.31 -29.77
CA VAL A 137 -26.82 -25.96 -29.06
C VAL A 137 -27.53 -24.79 -29.74
N GLY A 138 -26.80 -23.76 -30.15
CA GLY A 138 -27.36 -22.64 -30.93
C GLY A 138 -27.84 -23.07 -32.32
N ALA A 139 -27.25 -24.11 -32.91
CA ALA A 139 -27.68 -24.72 -34.17
C ALA A 139 -28.90 -25.63 -33.98
N ALA A 140 -29.12 -26.19 -32.78
CA ALA A 140 -30.29 -27.01 -32.51
C ALA A 140 -31.61 -26.21 -32.54
N VAL A 141 -31.54 -24.88 -32.36
CA VAL A 141 -32.67 -23.96 -32.55
C VAL A 141 -32.74 -23.37 -33.97
N ALA A 142 -31.78 -23.69 -34.84
CA ALA A 142 -31.82 -23.29 -36.25
C ALA A 142 -33.08 -23.79 -37.00
N PRO A 143 -33.57 -25.05 -36.85
CA PRO A 143 -34.69 -25.53 -37.65
C PRO A 143 -36.02 -24.79 -37.40
N SER A 144 -36.20 -24.13 -36.25
CA SER A 144 -37.37 -23.28 -35.98
C SER A 144 -37.23 -21.86 -36.50
N LEU A 145 -35.99 -21.36 -36.67
CA LEU A 145 -35.68 -20.03 -37.16
C LEU A 145 -35.50 -20.00 -38.69
N THR A 146 -35.06 -21.10 -39.30
CA THR A 146 -34.94 -21.25 -40.76
C THR A 146 -36.28 -21.30 -41.48
N THR A 147 -37.39 -21.48 -40.75
CA THR A 147 -38.77 -21.50 -41.29
C THR A 147 -39.29 -20.12 -41.68
N VAL A 148 -38.59 -19.03 -41.31
CA VAL A 148 -38.94 -17.66 -41.71
C VAL A 148 -38.36 -17.37 -43.11
N PRO A 149 -39.20 -17.08 -44.12
CA PRO A 149 -38.73 -16.83 -45.48
C PRO A 149 -37.79 -15.60 -45.53
N PHE A 150 -36.76 -15.68 -46.38
CA PHE A 150 -35.72 -14.68 -46.65
C PHE A 150 -34.72 -14.37 -45.51
N VAL A 151 -35.11 -14.43 -44.24
CA VAL A 151 -34.26 -14.04 -43.09
C VAL A 151 -33.86 -15.20 -42.17
N GLY A 152 -34.42 -16.40 -42.36
CA GLY A 152 -34.21 -17.53 -41.45
C GLY A 152 -32.75 -17.99 -41.33
N TRP A 153 -31.94 -17.89 -42.39
CA TRP A 153 -30.51 -18.21 -42.34
C TRP A 153 -29.69 -17.21 -41.51
N VAL A 154 -30.10 -15.93 -41.51
CA VAL A 154 -29.46 -14.87 -40.68
C VAL A 154 -29.82 -15.07 -39.21
N LEU A 155 -31.10 -15.39 -38.93
CA LEU A 155 -31.57 -15.66 -37.57
C LEU A 155 -30.95 -16.93 -36.99
N ALA A 156 -30.83 -17.98 -37.80
CA ALA A 156 -30.10 -19.19 -37.43
C ALA A 156 -28.61 -18.89 -37.17
N GLY A 157 -27.97 -18.09 -38.04
CA GLY A 157 -26.60 -17.61 -37.83
C GLY A 157 -26.44 -16.84 -36.50
N ALA A 158 -27.35 -15.90 -36.21
CA ALA A 158 -27.33 -15.15 -34.96
C ALA A 158 -27.50 -16.07 -33.73
N ALA A 159 -28.44 -17.02 -33.77
CA ALA A 159 -28.64 -17.98 -32.69
C ALA A 159 -27.42 -18.88 -32.46
N THR A 160 -26.74 -19.31 -33.54
CA THR A 160 -25.48 -20.06 -33.42
C THR A 160 -24.36 -19.23 -32.80
N MET A 161 -24.22 -17.94 -33.18
CA MET A 161 -23.20 -17.05 -32.60
C MET A 161 -23.48 -16.78 -31.12
N MET A 162 -24.73 -16.59 -30.72
CA MET A 162 -25.11 -16.45 -29.31
C MET A 162 -24.77 -17.70 -28.51
N GLY A 163 -25.02 -18.88 -29.07
CA GLY A 163 -24.61 -20.15 -28.47
C GLY A 163 -23.09 -20.29 -28.35
N MET A 164 -22.35 -19.88 -29.38
CA MET A 164 -20.88 -19.86 -29.39
C MET A 164 -20.30 -18.95 -28.32
N ASP A 165 -20.83 -17.74 -28.16
CA ASP A 165 -20.35 -16.78 -27.16
C ASP A 165 -20.58 -17.29 -25.73
N ALA A 166 -21.81 -17.75 -25.44
CA ALA A 166 -22.14 -18.35 -24.14
C ALA A 166 -21.31 -19.60 -23.85
N GLY A 167 -21.14 -20.47 -24.84
CA GLY A 167 -20.30 -21.67 -24.73
C GLY A 167 -18.83 -21.34 -24.51
N SER A 168 -18.31 -20.29 -25.15
CA SER A 168 -16.92 -19.83 -24.98
C SER A 168 -16.65 -19.35 -23.56
N GLU A 169 -17.58 -18.63 -22.96
CA GLU A 169 -17.43 -18.08 -21.62
C GLU A 169 -17.46 -19.20 -20.56
N VAL A 170 -18.41 -20.13 -20.70
CA VAL A 170 -18.49 -21.32 -19.82
C VAL A 170 -17.25 -22.21 -19.98
N GLY A 171 -16.80 -22.45 -21.20
CA GLY A 171 -15.61 -23.26 -21.48
C GLY A 171 -14.31 -22.62 -20.96
N GLY A 172 -14.18 -21.29 -21.06
CA GLY A 172 -13.02 -20.57 -20.55
C GLY A 172 -12.93 -20.56 -19.02
N THR A 173 -14.07 -20.32 -18.35
CA THR A 173 -14.15 -20.29 -16.89
C THR A 173 -14.06 -21.68 -16.24
N MET A 174 -14.52 -22.72 -16.95
CA MET A 174 -14.35 -24.11 -16.52
C MET A 174 -12.87 -24.51 -16.49
N VAL A 175 -12.10 -24.18 -17.54
CA VAL A 175 -10.66 -24.49 -17.56
C VAL A 175 -9.89 -23.64 -16.54
N GLU A 176 -10.27 -22.38 -16.37
CA GLU A 176 -9.70 -21.50 -15.34
C GLU A 176 -9.85 -22.06 -13.92
N SER A 177 -10.97 -22.74 -13.62
CA SER A 177 -11.23 -23.27 -12.27
C SER A 177 -10.66 -24.67 -12.02
N ILE A 178 -10.19 -25.38 -13.05
CA ILE A 178 -9.67 -26.75 -12.97
C ILE A 178 -8.16 -26.79 -13.23
N SER A 179 -7.62 -25.83 -13.97
CA SER A 179 -6.20 -25.79 -14.31
C SER A 179 -5.37 -25.39 -13.08
N PRO A 180 -4.43 -26.25 -12.64
CA PRO A 180 -3.51 -25.92 -11.54
C PRO A 180 -2.60 -24.74 -11.90
N ASP A 181 -2.39 -24.47 -13.19
CA ASP A 181 -1.55 -23.37 -13.70
C ASP A 181 -2.23 -21.99 -13.59
N CYS A 182 -3.54 -21.96 -13.27
CA CYS A 182 -4.35 -20.76 -13.09
C CYS A 182 -4.53 -20.37 -11.62
N GLU A 183 -4.06 -21.18 -10.67
CA GLU A 183 -3.97 -20.76 -9.27
C GLU A 183 -2.95 -19.63 -9.19
N GLU A 184 -3.40 -18.44 -8.80
CA GLU A 184 -2.50 -17.35 -8.45
C GLU A 184 -1.66 -17.84 -7.26
N GLU A 185 -0.43 -18.30 -7.53
CA GLU A 185 0.58 -18.47 -6.50
C GLU A 185 0.72 -17.13 -5.76
N VAL A 186 0.38 -17.18 -4.47
CA VAL A 186 0.44 -16.07 -3.52
C VAL A 186 1.87 -15.88 -3.02
#